data_AF-A0A1F9GPW9-F1
#
_entry.id   AF-A0A1F9GPW9-F1
#
_cell.length_a   1.000
_cell.length_b   1.000
_cell.length_c   1.000
_cell.angle_alpha   90.00
_cell.angle_beta   90.00
_cell.angle_gamma   90.00
#
_symmetry.space_group_name_H-M   'P 1'
#
loop_
_entity.id
_entity.type
_entity.pdbx_description
1 polymer ?
#
loop_
_entity_poly.entity_id
_entity_poly.type
_entity_poly.pdbx_seq_one_letter_code
_entity_poly.pdbx_strand_id
1 'polypeptide(L)'
;MKVSTPLFLLLLPMFLTSGCGDNKAPGKLSDSGEFSYDYSITVNGVTCSTGKRTFNTRQEMCEGLKNDALNNNCAEELRKGYFEKHCSDFSWE
;
A
#
# COMPACT_ATOMS: atom_id res chain seq x y z
N MET A 1 12.58 59.22 -10.94
CA MET A 1 11.36 59.20 -11.77
C MET A 1 10.71 57.84 -11.60
N LYS A 2 9.45 57.80 -11.15
CA LYS A 2 8.66 56.60 -10.91
C LYS A 2 8.01 56.17 -12.22
N VAL A 3 8.26 54.94 -12.66
CA VAL A 3 7.46 54.28 -13.69
C VAL A 3 6.87 53.02 -13.08
N SER A 4 5.55 53.09 -12.89
CA SER A 4 4.68 52.06 -12.35
C SER A 4 4.23 51.21 -13.52
N THR A 5 4.62 49.94 -13.56
CA THR A 5 4.15 49.02 -14.60
C THR A 5 2.90 48.30 -14.10
N PRO A 6 1.80 48.27 -14.88
CA PRO A 6 0.53 47.72 -14.43
C PRO A 6 0.54 46.19 -14.34
N LEU A 7 0.01 45.73 -13.21
CA LEU A 7 -0.39 44.36 -12.92
C LEU A 7 -1.40 43.86 -13.97
N PHE A 8 -0.91 43.15 -14.99
CA PHE A 8 -1.77 42.42 -15.92
C PHE A 8 -2.13 41.06 -15.32
N LEU A 9 -3.27 41.04 -14.62
CA LEU A 9 -4.00 39.85 -14.21
C LEU A 9 -4.40 39.06 -15.46
N LEU A 10 -3.62 38.03 -15.82
CA LEU A 10 -4.06 37.02 -16.78
C LEU A 10 -4.85 35.96 -16.01
N LEU A 11 -6.17 36.12 -16.05
CA LEU A 11 -7.19 35.14 -15.73
C LEU A 11 -6.91 33.84 -16.49
N LEU A 12 -6.39 32.83 -15.79
CA LEU A 12 -6.42 31.46 -16.29
C LEU A 12 -7.86 30.93 -16.20
N PRO A 13 -8.44 30.40 -17.29
CA PRO A 13 -9.76 29.80 -17.24
C PRO A 13 -9.73 28.56 -16.34
N MET A 14 -10.61 28.56 -15.33
CA MET A 14 -10.98 27.40 -14.53
C MET A 14 -11.41 26.26 -15.47
N PHE A 15 -10.59 25.23 -15.58
CA PHE A 15 -11.01 23.92 -16.07
C PHE A 15 -11.88 23.27 -14.99
N LEU A 16 -13.19 23.51 -15.06
CA LEU A 16 -14.19 22.70 -14.37
C LEU A 16 -14.42 21.42 -15.17
N THR A 17 -13.59 20.40 -14.94
CA THR A 17 -13.94 19.05 -15.37
C THR A 17 -14.84 18.41 -14.33
N SER A 18 -16.14 18.45 -14.59
CA SER A 18 -17.14 17.59 -13.96
C SER A 18 -16.76 16.13 -14.19
N GLY A 19 -16.60 15.37 -13.12
CA GLY A 19 -16.28 13.95 -13.22
C GLY A 19 -16.20 13.26 -11.88
N CYS A 20 -17.31 13.14 -11.16
CA CYS A 20 -17.49 12.04 -10.22
C CYS A 20 -18.56 11.13 -10.83
N GLY A 21 -18.10 10.18 -11.65
CA GLY A 21 -18.95 9.05 -12.01
C GLY A 21 -19.05 8.17 -10.77
N ASP A 22 -20.28 7.93 -10.32
CA ASP A 22 -20.63 6.83 -9.41
C ASP A 22 -20.38 5.50 -10.11
N ASN A 23 -19.11 5.17 -10.33
CA ASN A 23 -18.70 3.81 -10.55
C ASN A 23 -18.85 3.12 -9.20
N LYS A 24 -20.04 2.59 -8.92
CA LYS A 24 -20.18 1.50 -7.96
C LYS A 24 -19.22 0.40 -8.41
N ALA A 25 -18.01 0.43 -7.85
CA ALA A 25 -17.07 -0.66 -7.96
C ALA A 25 -17.84 -1.94 -7.61
N PRO A 26 -17.72 -3.01 -8.42
CA PRO A 26 -18.29 -4.31 -8.06
C PRO A 26 -17.78 -4.61 -6.65
N GLY A 27 -18.72 -4.83 -5.72
CA GLY A 27 -18.44 -4.86 -4.30
C GLY A 27 -17.21 -5.71 -4.03
N LYS A 28 -16.16 -5.09 -3.47
CA LYS A 28 -15.07 -5.83 -2.83
C LYS A 28 -15.77 -6.79 -1.88
N LEU A 29 -15.67 -8.09 -2.14
CA LEU A 29 -15.91 -9.08 -1.10
C LEU A 29 -15.00 -8.66 0.05
N SER A 30 -15.61 -8.11 1.09
CA SER A 30 -14.97 -7.95 2.37
C SER A 30 -14.70 -9.37 2.86
N ASP A 31 -13.54 -9.93 2.47
CA ASP A 31 -12.95 -11.09 3.12
C ASP A 31 -12.53 -10.64 4.53
N SER A 32 -13.53 -10.45 5.38
CA SER A 32 -13.37 -10.21 6.80
C SER A 32 -13.01 -11.54 7.45
N GLY A 33 -11.84 -11.60 8.05
CA GLY A 33 -11.28 -12.78 8.70
C GLY A 33 -10.00 -12.42 9.44
N GLU A 34 -9.61 -13.21 10.44
CA GLU A 34 -8.33 -13.02 11.10
C GLU A 34 -7.23 -13.62 10.21
N PHE A 35 -6.36 -12.77 9.67
CA PHE A 35 -5.19 -13.18 8.90
C PHE A 35 -3.95 -12.98 9.76
N SER A 36 -3.08 -13.99 9.85
CA SER A 36 -1.84 -13.84 10.62
C SER A 36 -0.67 -14.64 10.06
N TYR A 37 0.54 -14.13 10.32
CA TYR A 37 1.79 -14.82 10.05
C TYR A 37 2.86 -14.43 11.08
N ASP A 38 3.86 -15.30 11.24
CA ASP A 38 5.06 -15.05 12.04
C ASP A 38 6.22 -15.82 11.40
N TYR A 39 7.12 -15.11 10.73
CA TYR A 39 8.27 -15.69 10.05
C TYR A 39 9.57 -15.38 10.77
N SER A 40 10.45 -16.36 10.77
CA SER A 40 11.79 -16.25 11.35
C SER A 40 12.78 -17.04 10.50
N ILE A 41 13.94 -16.43 10.23
CA ILE A 41 15.08 -17.05 9.56
C ILE A 41 16.31 -16.91 10.43
N THR A 42 17.13 -17.97 10.52
CA THR A 42 18.40 -17.94 11.25
C THR A 42 19.55 -18.17 10.28
N VAL A 43 20.47 -17.20 10.20
CA VAL A 43 21.66 -17.25 9.33
C VAL A 43 22.89 -17.01 10.20
N ASN A 44 23.86 -17.92 10.15
CA ASN A 44 25.10 -17.84 10.94
C ASN A 44 24.86 -17.62 12.45
N GLY A 45 23.79 -18.21 12.99
CA GLY A 45 23.42 -18.06 14.41
C GLY A 45 22.70 -16.76 14.76
N VAL A 46 22.43 -15.88 13.79
CA VAL A 46 21.63 -14.65 13.99
C VAL A 46 20.21 -14.90 13.51
N THR A 47 19.24 -14.64 14.37
CA THR A 47 17.80 -14.79 14.06
C THR A 47 17.20 -13.45 13.62
N CYS A 48 16.56 -13.44 12.46
CA CYS A 48 15.76 -12.33 11.93
C CYS A 48 14.28 -12.77 11.94
N SER A 49 13.41 -12.04 12.63
CA SER A 49 11.99 -12.35 12.72
C SER A 49 11.13 -11.15 12.31
N THR A 50 10.04 -11.43 11.60
CA THR A 50 8.99 -10.44 11.29
C THR A 50 8.20 -10.05 12.53
N GLY A 51 8.23 -10.87 13.59
CA GLY A 51 7.25 -10.90 14.66
C GLY A 51 5.89 -11.41 14.18
N LYS A 52 4.98 -11.68 15.13
CA LYS A 52 3.60 -12.01 14.84
C LYS A 52 2.86 -10.79 14.27
N ARG A 53 2.27 -10.95 13.08
CA ARG A 53 1.43 -9.96 12.42
C ARG A 53 0.01 -10.50 12.33
N THR A 54 -0.97 -9.65 12.60
CA THR A 54 -2.40 -9.98 12.55
C THR A 54 -3.15 -8.85 11.87
N PHE A 55 -4.09 -9.19 10.99
CA PHE A 55 -4.87 -8.27 10.17
C PHE A 55 -6.33 -8.72 10.12
N ASN A 56 -7.23 -7.78 9.86
CA ASN A 56 -8.68 -8.04 9.82
C ASN A 56 -9.18 -8.30 8.40
N THR A 57 -8.35 -7.99 7.40
CA THR A 57 -8.67 -8.19 5.99
C THR A 57 -7.50 -8.78 5.22
N ARG A 58 -7.81 -9.51 4.16
CA ARG A 58 -6.82 -10.02 3.21
C ARG A 58 -5.99 -8.89 2.60
N GLN A 59 -6.63 -7.75 2.31
CA GLN A 59 -5.96 -6.57 1.75
C GLN A 59 -4.87 -6.05 2.69
N GLU A 60 -5.19 -5.81 3.96
CA GLU A 60 -4.22 -5.34 4.97
C GLU A 60 -3.07 -6.34 5.14
N MET A 61 -3.35 -7.64 5.12
CA MET A 61 -2.32 -8.68 5.17
C MET A 61 -1.40 -8.62 3.94
N CYS A 62 -1.94 -8.50 2.73
CA CYS A 62 -1.16 -8.40 1.50
C CYS A 62 -0.29 -7.14 1.46
N GLU A 63 -0.82 -5.99 1.91
CA GLU A 63 -0.04 -4.76 2.08
C GLU A 63 1.03 -4.92 3.16
N GLY A 64 0.69 -5.57 4.27
CA GLY A 64 1.59 -5.85 5.38
C GLY A 64 2.76 -6.76 4.98
N LEU A 65 2.54 -7.77 4.13
CA LEU A 65 3.60 -8.66 3.64
C LEU A 65 4.66 -7.91 2.81
N LYS A 66 4.29 -6.84 2.10
CA LYS A 66 5.21 -6.02 1.28
C LYS A 66 5.97 -4.97 2.09
N ASN A 67 5.49 -4.64 3.28
CA ASN A 67 6.06 -3.58 4.09
C ASN A 67 7.30 -4.08 4.85
N ASP A 68 8.49 -3.80 4.34
CA ASP A 68 9.73 -4.27 4.97
C ASP A 68 9.92 -3.71 6.37
N ALA A 69 9.55 -2.44 6.62
CA ALA A 69 9.65 -1.86 7.96
C ALA A 69 8.73 -2.56 8.97
N LEU A 70 7.50 -2.90 8.58
CA LEU A 70 6.58 -3.70 9.38
C LEU A 70 7.16 -5.10 9.66
N ASN A 71 7.95 -5.64 8.73
CA ASN A 71 8.54 -6.97 8.82
C ASN A 71 9.97 -6.98 9.37
N ASN A 72 10.42 -5.88 9.99
CA ASN A 72 11.78 -5.73 10.52
C ASN A 72 12.89 -5.98 9.47
N ASN A 73 12.58 -5.77 8.18
CA ASN A 73 13.42 -6.13 7.04
C ASN A 73 13.85 -7.62 7.03
N CYS A 74 12.99 -8.50 7.56
CA CYS A 74 13.25 -9.93 7.69
C CYS A 74 12.43 -10.77 6.71
N ALA A 75 12.94 -11.97 6.42
CA ALA A 75 12.21 -13.07 5.82
C ALA A 75 11.46 -12.75 4.51
N GLU A 76 12.05 -11.94 3.63
CA GLU A 76 11.43 -11.49 2.36
C GLU A 76 10.93 -12.66 1.50
N GLU A 77 11.77 -13.67 1.26
CA GLU A 77 11.40 -14.83 0.44
C GLU A 77 10.21 -15.61 1.01
N LEU A 78 10.13 -15.75 2.34
CA LEU A 78 9.00 -16.40 2.99
C LEU A 78 7.72 -15.56 2.87
N ARG A 79 7.84 -14.24 3.03
CA ARG A 79 6.72 -13.30 2.84
C ARG A 79 6.22 -13.32 1.40
N LYS A 80 7.13 -13.30 0.43
CA LYS A 80 6.80 -13.35 -1.00
C LYS A 80 6.12 -14.66 -1.38
N GLY A 81 6.63 -15.79 -0.89
CA GLY A 81 5.99 -17.10 -1.11
C GLY A 81 4.60 -17.21 -0.46
N TYR A 82 4.33 -16.49 0.63
CA TYR A 82 2.99 -16.40 1.21
C TYR A 82 2.09 -15.44 0.42
N PHE A 83 2.64 -14.32 -0.02
CA PHE A 83 1.96 -13.35 -0.88
C PHE A 83 1.47 -14.01 -2.18
N GLU A 84 2.33 -14.74 -2.89
CA GLU A 84 1.96 -15.42 -4.14
C GLU A 84 0.80 -16.42 -3.95
N LYS A 85 0.67 -17.03 -2.78
CA LYS A 85 -0.38 -17.99 -2.45
C LYS A 85 -1.71 -17.35 -2.03
N HIS A 86 -1.65 -16.20 -1.36
CA HIS A 86 -2.81 -15.61 -0.68
C HIS A 86 -3.23 -14.24 -1.23
N CYS A 87 -2.43 -13.67 -2.14
CA CYS A 87 -2.59 -12.32 -2.69
C CYS A 87 -2.57 -12.35 -4.22
N SER A 88 -3.18 -13.35 -4.86
CA SER A 88 -3.17 -13.56 -6.33
C SER A 88 -3.64 -12.34 -7.14
N ASP A 89 -4.49 -11.50 -6.54
CA ASP A 89 -5.06 -10.31 -7.19
C ASP A 89 -4.26 -9.02 -6.87
N PHE A 90 -3.12 -9.13 -6.17
CA PHE A 90 -2.26 -8.02 -5.78
C PHE A 90 -0.88 -8.14 -6.46
N SER A 91 -0.23 -7.00 -6.70
CA SER A 91 1.17 -6.96 -7.15
C SER A 91 2.13 -6.89 -5.96
N TRP A 92 3.24 -7.64 -6.04
CA TRP A 92 4.36 -7.57 -5.09
C TRP A 92 5.19 -6.29 -5.26
N GLU A 93 5.21 -5.76 -6.48
CA GLU A 93 5.93 -4.55 -6.90
C GLU A 93 5.29 -3.25 -6.38
#